data_AF-A0A358R4L8-F1
#
_entry.id   AF-A0A358R4L8-F1
#
_cell.length_a   1.000
_cell.length_b   1.000
_cell.length_c   1.000
_cell.angle_alpha   90.00
_cell.angle_beta   90.00
_cell.angle_gamma   90.00
#
_symmetry.space_group_name_H-M   'P 1'
#
loop_
_entity.id
_entity.type
_entity.pdbx_description
1 polymer ?
#
loop_
_entity_poly.entity_id
_entity_poly.type
_entity_poly.pdbx_seq_one_letter_code
_entity_poly.pdbx_strand_id
1 'polypeptide(L)'
;MIVVPLGIASATPTITRHLPSVALWREGSIFLFDAGENAQMRLLQAGLKRSKIDTIFISHLDIDHISGLVGLLATFQLQRREKSLRFVGPKGLKEYIEWHIQFSKLEVGYALDFIELDEGFEHDVVVDEEEYTVEARPLKHSIFCIGYRFEEKDKPGKVDADKASELGITEDEQFKALKAGETITLADGTQVKADDIVGHPRPGDSFAYITDTEYCPEAVKLATNANILYHEATFGENLEDKAAMNGHSTASDAARVATEAQAKLLVIGHFSARYTNPFVLLKEAREKFFPTWLATELRPIFTDPAHEKGIVQAKVVLKELNDKDDKKSYSKGPHKGKSGFRPRKKRMGEDRGQRRDGGSYRSRGGYDGPKRDDSRSDRGGSMDRSQSSGSREHKPITPRPRYDDYDRF
;
A
#
# COMPACT_ATOMS: atom_id res chain seq x y z
N MET A 1 -14.80 -3.10 -7.86
CA MET A 1 -13.37 -3.11 -7.44
C MET A 1 -13.14 -2.07 -6.32
N ILE A 2 -12.14 -2.24 -5.43
CA ILE A 2 -11.83 -1.26 -4.35
C ILE A 2 -10.35 -0.89 -4.37
N VAL A 3 -10.03 0.40 -4.42
CA VAL A 3 -8.65 0.93 -4.35
C VAL A 3 -8.42 1.56 -2.98
N VAL A 4 -7.30 1.25 -2.34
CA VAL A 4 -6.92 1.77 -1.02
C VAL A 4 -5.50 2.33 -1.10
N PRO A 5 -5.32 3.67 -1.14
CA PRO A 5 -4.01 4.27 -0.99
C PRO A 5 -3.45 3.92 0.39
N LEU A 6 -2.28 3.31 0.46
CA LEU A 6 -1.64 2.92 1.71
C LEU A 6 -0.59 3.93 2.15
N GLY A 7 0.17 4.44 1.17
CA GLY A 7 1.11 5.54 1.35
C GLY A 7 1.16 6.42 0.10
N ILE A 8 1.29 7.73 0.33
CA ILE A 8 1.11 8.78 -0.69
C ILE A 8 2.21 9.85 -0.67
N ALA A 9 3.31 9.63 0.04
CA ALA A 9 4.47 10.53 0.09
C ALA A 9 5.44 10.23 -1.05
N SER A 10 6.08 11.25 -1.60
CA SER A 10 7.18 11.12 -2.55
C SER A 10 8.53 11.17 -1.84
N ALA A 11 9.46 10.29 -2.24
CA ALA A 11 10.88 10.20 -1.87
C ALA A 11 11.20 9.94 -0.39
N THR A 12 10.47 10.60 0.53
CA THR A 12 10.70 10.51 1.98
C THR A 12 9.37 10.49 2.71
N PRO A 13 9.22 9.63 3.74
CA PRO A 13 8.01 9.65 4.55
C PRO A 13 7.96 10.93 5.37
N THR A 14 6.75 11.32 5.74
CA THR A 14 6.49 12.40 6.69
C THR A 14 5.79 11.84 7.92
N ILE A 15 5.60 12.67 8.95
CA ILE A 15 4.85 12.27 10.15
C ILE A 15 3.42 11.79 9.81
N THR A 16 2.86 12.27 8.70
CA THR A 16 1.45 12.04 8.33
C THR A 16 1.25 11.32 7.00
N ARG A 17 2.33 11.05 6.24
CA ARG A 17 2.26 10.38 4.93
C ARG A 17 3.40 9.38 4.79
N HIS A 18 3.07 8.17 4.38
CA HIS A 18 3.97 7.03 4.20
C HIS A 18 4.40 6.90 2.74
N LEU A 19 5.45 6.12 2.52
CA LEU A 19 6.03 5.91 1.18
C LEU A 19 5.06 5.17 0.24
N PRO A 20 5.23 5.29 -1.08
CA PRO A 20 4.26 4.86 -2.08
C PRO A 20 3.85 3.40 -1.93
N SER A 21 2.54 3.19 -1.85
CA SER A 21 1.91 1.88 -1.98
C SER A 21 0.41 2.05 -2.13
N VAL A 22 -0.21 1.33 -3.07
CA VAL A 22 -1.65 1.32 -3.29
C VAL A 22 -2.12 -0.13 -3.37
N ALA A 23 -3.14 -0.49 -2.60
CA ALA A 23 -3.75 -1.81 -2.65
C ALA A 23 -5.06 -1.77 -3.45
N LEU A 24 -5.16 -2.63 -4.46
CA LEU A 24 -6.39 -2.94 -5.15
C LEU A 24 -6.96 -4.24 -4.57
N TRP A 25 -8.19 -4.19 -4.06
CA TRP A 25 -8.92 -5.36 -3.58
C TRP A 25 -10.01 -5.74 -4.57
N ARG A 26 -9.97 -7.01 -4.99
CA ARG A 26 -10.94 -7.63 -5.89
C ARG A 26 -11.20 -9.06 -5.45
N GLU A 27 -12.46 -9.40 -5.23
CA GLU A 27 -12.94 -10.77 -4.99
C GLU A 27 -12.12 -11.57 -3.96
N GLY A 28 -11.66 -10.88 -2.90
CA GLY A 28 -10.89 -11.49 -1.82
C GLY A 28 -9.39 -11.62 -2.07
N SER A 29 -8.89 -11.21 -3.24
CA SER A 29 -7.46 -11.06 -3.58
C SER A 29 -7.03 -9.60 -3.47
N ILE A 30 -5.74 -9.40 -3.19
CA ILE A 30 -5.11 -8.07 -3.14
C ILE A 30 -4.02 -8.02 -4.21
N PHE A 31 -4.05 -6.97 -5.00
CA PHE A 31 -3.01 -6.58 -5.94
C PHE A 31 -2.35 -5.33 -5.39
N LEU A 32 -1.03 -5.39 -5.15
CA LEU A 32 -0.29 -4.30 -4.52
C LEU A 32 0.52 -3.56 -5.59
N PHE A 33 0.33 -2.26 -5.70
CA PHE A 33 1.10 -1.39 -6.60
C PHE A 33 2.08 -0.59 -5.73
N ASP A 34 3.36 -0.87 -5.94
CA ASP A 34 4.49 -0.48 -5.10
C ASP A 34 4.38 -0.90 -3.64
N ALA A 35 5.53 -0.98 -3.00
CA ALA A 35 5.68 -1.41 -1.62
C ALA A 35 6.83 -0.66 -0.95
N GLY A 36 6.65 0.64 -0.77
CA GLY A 36 7.54 1.46 0.03
C GLY A 36 7.63 1.01 1.48
N GLU A 37 8.63 1.57 2.20
CA GLU A 37 8.83 1.29 3.61
C GLU A 37 7.51 1.43 4.39
N ASN A 38 7.24 0.46 5.27
CA ASN A 38 6.01 0.34 6.06
C ASN A 38 4.72 -0.05 5.31
N ALA A 39 4.76 -0.38 4.00
CA ALA A 39 3.57 -0.86 3.27
C ALA A 39 2.83 -2.01 4.00
N GLN A 40 3.57 -2.97 4.58
CA GLN A 40 2.99 -4.06 5.36
C GLN A 40 2.20 -3.59 6.61
N MET A 41 2.62 -2.50 7.25
CA MET A 41 1.94 -1.93 8.41
C MET A 41 0.69 -1.17 7.98
N ARG A 42 0.76 -0.45 6.85
CA ARG A 42 -0.38 0.24 6.25
C ARG A 42 -1.47 -0.72 5.83
N LEU A 43 -1.12 -1.87 5.25
CA LEU A 43 -2.06 -2.96 4.97
C LEU A 43 -2.82 -3.40 6.23
N LEU A 44 -2.12 -3.61 7.35
CA LEU A 44 -2.76 -3.99 8.61
C LEU A 44 -3.71 -2.90 9.13
N GLN A 45 -3.28 -1.64 9.06
CA GLN A 45 -4.09 -0.50 9.50
C GLN A 45 -5.34 -0.29 8.62
N ALA A 46 -5.24 -0.61 7.32
CA ALA A 46 -6.38 -0.66 6.40
C ALA A 46 -7.32 -1.85 6.66
N GLY A 47 -6.96 -2.78 7.55
CA GLY A 47 -7.70 -4.02 7.77
C GLY A 47 -7.53 -5.04 6.63
N LEU A 48 -6.56 -4.83 5.75
CA LEU A 48 -6.24 -5.71 4.63
C LEU A 48 -5.31 -6.84 5.09
N LYS A 49 -5.72 -8.08 4.81
CA LYS A 49 -4.93 -9.26 5.17
C LYS A 49 -3.79 -9.43 4.16
N ARG A 50 -2.55 -9.20 4.60
CA ARG A 50 -1.32 -9.43 3.80
C ARG A 50 -1.31 -10.80 3.11
N SER A 51 -1.82 -11.85 3.75
CA SER A 51 -1.92 -13.21 3.16
C SER A 51 -2.81 -13.32 1.91
N LYS A 52 -3.64 -12.31 1.65
CA LYS A 52 -4.48 -12.20 0.44
C LYS A 52 -3.77 -11.51 -0.72
N ILE A 53 -2.55 -11.01 -0.54
CA ILE A 53 -1.73 -10.51 -1.64
C ILE A 53 -1.48 -11.65 -2.62
N ASP A 54 -1.82 -11.39 -3.86
CA ASP A 54 -1.69 -12.29 -4.98
C ASP A 54 -0.48 -11.90 -5.84
N THR A 55 -0.51 -10.65 -6.32
CA THR A 55 0.51 -10.08 -7.20
C THR A 55 0.96 -8.72 -6.66
N ILE A 56 2.25 -8.43 -6.80
CA ILE A 56 2.87 -7.14 -6.50
C ILE A 56 3.43 -6.56 -7.79
N PHE A 57 2.94 -5.38 -8.18
CA PHE A 57 3.38 -4.59 -9.31
C PHE A 57 4.33 -3.50 -8.82
N ILE A 58 5.51 -3.38 -9.41
CA ILE A 58 6.53 -2.39 -9.05
C ILE A 58 6.74 -1.46 -10.24
N SER A 59 6.52 -0.17 -10.05
CA SER A 59 6.68 0.82 -11.12
C SER A 59 8.12 0.98 -11.55
N HIS A 60 9.04 1.16 -10.60
CA HIS A 60 10.47 1.38 -10.84
C HIS A 60 11.28 0.99 -9.59
N LEU A 61 12.62 0.98 -9.70
CA LEU A 61 13.52 0.49 -8.65
C LEU A 61 14.03 1.56 -7.68
N ASP A 62 13.32 2.67 -7.51
CA ASP A 62 13.67 3.63 -6.46
C ASP A 62 13.25 3.10 -5.09
N ILE A 63 14.04 3.49 -4.09
CA ILE A 63 13.99 2.85 -2.77
C ILE A 63 12.67 3.08 -2.05
N ASP A 64 12.01 4.21 -2.30
CA ASP A 64 10.71 4.51 -1.72
C ASP A 64 9.58 3.68 -2.31
N HIS A 65 9.77 3.02 -3.45
CA HIS A 65 8.79 2.11 -4.05
C HIS A 65 9.03 0.64 -3.69
N ILE A 66 10.25 0.24 -3.31
CA ILE A 66 10.60 -1.19 -3.11
C ILE A 66 11.07 -1.57 -1.70
N SER A 67 11.45 -0.60 -0.86
CA SER A 67 12.08 -0.88 0.45
C SER A 67 11.22 -1.70 1.41
N GLY A 68 9.89 -1.68 1.28
CA GLY A 68 8.97 -2.46 2.09
C GLY A 68 8.91 -3.95 1.75
N LEU A 69 9.42 -4.37 0.59
CA LEU A 69 9.33 -5.75 0.10
C LEU A 69 10.03 -6.75 1.02
N VAL A 70 11.23 -6.43 1.51
CA VAL A 70 12.04 -7.33 2.35
C VAL A 70 11.28 -7.70 3.63
N GLY A 71 10.69 -6.72 4.30
CA GLY A 71 9.90 -6.95 5.51
C GLY A 71 8.60 -7.73 5.24
N LEU A 72 8.01 -7.56 4.07
CA LEU A 72 6.82 -8.30 3.65
C LEU A 72 7.14 -9.78 3.38
N LEU A 73 8.26 -10.07 2.68
CA LEU A 73 8.73 -11.44 2.43
C LEU A 73 9.03 -12.19 3.74
N ALA A 74 9.75 -11.55 4.67
CA ALA A 74 10.02 -12.11 5.99
C ALA A 74 8.72 -12.41 6.76
N THR A 75 7.72 -11.53 6.65
CA THR A 75 6.40 -11.76 7.24
C THR A 75 5.70 -12.96 6.61
N PHE A 76 5.73 -13.11 5.29
CA PHE A 76 5.08 -14.24 4.61
C PHE A 76 5.71 -15.59 4.99
N GLN A 77 7.04 -15.64 5.16
CA GLN A 77 7.72 -16.80 5.73
C GLN A 77 7.16 -17.13 7.12
N LEU A 78 7.09 -16.16 8.03
CA LEU A 78 6.57 -16.37 9.39
C LEU A 78 5.09 -16.78 9.41
N GLN A 79 4.31 -16.33 8.42
CA GLN A 79 2.92 -16.73 8.23
C GLN A 79 2.74 -18.09 7.57
N ARG A 80 3.84 -18.79 7.23
CA ARG A 80 3.83 -20.07 6.52
C ARG A 80 2.96 -20.01 5.27
N ARG A 81 3.14 -18.93 4.49
CA ARG A 81 2.46 -18.80 3.21
C ARG A 81 2.83 -19.99 2.32
N GLU A 82 1.81 -20.62 1.73
CA GLU A 82 1.96 -21.69 0.73
C GLU A 82 1.63 -21.21 -0.68
N LYS A 83 0.71 -20.25 -0.80
CA LYS A 83 0.29 -19.67 -2.09
C LYS A 83 1.49 -18.97 -2.77
N SER A 84 1.67 -19.16 -4.08
CA SER A 84 2.68 -18.44 -4.84
C SER A 84 2.50 -16.92 -4.75
N LEU A 85 3.57 -16.17 -4.93
CA LEU A 85 3.56 -14.72 -4.98
C LEU A 85 4.17 -14.26 -6.31
N ARG A 86 3.37 -13.54 -7.09
CA ARG A 86 3.81 -13.00 -8.38
C ARG A 86 4.34 -11.59 -8.21
N PHE A 87 5.46 -11.30 -8.83
CA PHE A 87 6.05 -9.99 -8.98
C PHE A 87 6.05 -9.58 -10.45
N VAL A 88 5.63 -8.36 -10.71
CA VAL A 88 5.68 -7.74 -12.04
C VAL A 88 6.39 -6.41 -11.90
N GLY A 89 7.38 -6.14 -12.73
CA GLY A 89 8.17 -4.92 -12.57
C GLY A 89 9.32 -4.80 -13.56
N PRO A 90 10.19 -3.81 -13.38
CA PRO A 90 11.37 -3.63 -14.21
C PRO A 90 12.39 -4.75 -13.95
N LYS A 91 13.20 -5.03 -14.97
CA LYS A 91 14.35 -5.93 -14.85
C LYS A 91 15.29 -5.49 -13.72
N GLY A 92 15.71 -6.46 -12.90
CA GLY A 92 16.51 -6.24 -11.69
C GLY A 92 15.69 -6.42 -10.40
N LEU A 93 14.36 -6.44 -10.49
CA LEU A 93 13.47 -6.75 -9.36
C LEU A 93 13.75 -8.17 -8.82
N LYS A 94 13.92 -9.15 -9.71
CA LYS A 94 14.23 -10.52 -9.30
C LYS A 94 15.56 -10.59 -8.56
N GLU A 95 16.60 -9.95 -9.12
CA GLU A 95 17.92 -9.89 -8.51
C GLU A 95 17.88 -9.24 -7.13
N TYR A 96 17.17 -8.12 -6.98
CA TYR A 96 16.96 -7.43 -5.71
C TYR A 96 16.34 -8.36 -4.66
N ILE A 97 15.27 -9.08 -5.02
CA ILE A 97 14.55 -9.98 -4.11
C ILE A 97 15.41 -11.19 -3.73
N GLU A 98 16.03 -11.85 -4.70
CA GLU A 98 16.87 -13.01 -4.47
C GLU A 98 18.08 -12.66 -3.61
N TRP A 99 18.71 -11.51 -3.85
CA TRP A 99 19.82 -11.02 -3.04
C TRP A 99 19.42 -10.85 -1.57
N HIS A 100 18.28 -10.22 -1.30
CA HIS A 100 17.82 -9.99 0.08
C HIS A 100 17.42 -11.28 0.80
N ILE A 101 16.81 -12.23 0.07
CA ILE A 101 16.51 -13.57 0.59
C ILE A 101 17.80 -14.28 0.98
N GLN A 102 18.81 -14.29 0.10
CA GLN A 102 20.09 -14.92 0.36
C GLN A 102 20.87 -14.25 1.50
N PHE A 103 20.99 -12.92 1.46
CA PHE A 103 21.71 -12.13 2.45
C PHE A 103 21.12 -12.29 3.85
N SER A 104 19.80 -12.25 3.96
CA SER A 104 19.08 -12.34 5.23
C SER A 104 18.81 -13.78 5.67
N LYS A 105 19.19 -14.77 4.85
CA LYS A 105 18.92 -16.21 5.06
C LYS A 105 17.43 -16.50 5.30
N LEU A 106 16.56 -15.87 4.50
CA LEU A 106 15.13 -16.12 4.54
C LEU A 106 14.84 -17.48 3.87
N GLU A 107 14.03 -18.31 4.52
CA GLU A 107 13.59 -19.60 3.99
C GLU A 107 12.18 -19.43 3.42
N VAL A 108 12.11 -18.96 2.18
CA VAL A 108 10.83 -18.74 1.49
C VAL A 108 10.27 -20.08 1.03
N GLY A 109 9.21 -20.55 1.70
CA GLY A 109 8.56 -21.85 1.43
C GLY A 109 7.46 -21.85 0.36
N TYR A 110 7.28 -20.74 -0.37
CA TYR A 110 6.29 -20.58 -1.43
C TYR A 110 6.97 -20.15 -2.74
N ALA A 111 6.36 -20.45 -3.89
CA ALA A 111 6.91 -20.07 -5.18
C ALA A 111 6.89 -18.55 -5.38
N LEU A 112 7.97 -18.02 -5.97
CA LEU A 112 8.09 -16.63 -6.40
C LEU A 112 8.13 -16.61 -7.92
N ASP A 113 7.13 -16.00 -8.53
CA ASP A 113 7.01 -15.86 -9.97
C ASP A 113 7.37 -14.43 -10.37
N PHE A 114 8.23 -14.25 -11.38
CA PHE A 114 8.69 -12.92 -11.81
C PHE A 114 8.37 -12.69 -13.28
N ILE A 115 7.75 -11.54 -13.57
CA ILE A 115 7.57 -11.00 -14.91
C ILE A 115 8.33 -9.68 -14.94
N GLU A 116 9.51 -9.70 -15.55
CA GLU A 116 10.39 -8.54 -15.67
C GLU A 116 10.27 -7.91 -17.06
N LEU A 117 10.12 -6.59 -17.10
CA LEU A 117 10.07 -5.80 -18.32
C LEU A 117 11.42 -5.10 -18.55
N ASP A 118 11.94 -5.18 -19.78
CA ASP A 118 13.14 -4.44 -20.21
C ASP A 118 12.78 -3.01 -20.62
N GLU A 119 13.72 -2.06 -20.48
CA GLU A 119 13.53 -0.63 -20.77
C GLU A 119 13.04 -0.33 -22.20
N GLY A 120 13.31 -1.21 -23.16
CA GLY A 120 12.91 -1.06 -24.55
C GLY A 120 11.49 -1.53 -24.90
N PHE A 121 10.69 -2.00 -23.93
CA PHE A 121 9.32 -2.44 -24.20
C PHE A 121 8.39 -1.24 -24.47
N GLU A 122 7.42 -1.39 -25.37
CA GLU A 122 6.46 -0.33 -25.69
C GLU A 122 5.09 -0.55 -25.01
N HIS A 123 4.67 -1.81 -24.91
CA HIS A 123 3.40 -2.23 -24.37
C HIS A 123 3.42 -3.75 -24.16
N ASP A 124 2.86 -4.22 -23.05
CA ASP A 124 2.64 -5.65 -22.83
C ASP A 124 1.41 -5.92 -21.96
N VAL A 125 0.77 -7.07 -22.17
CA VAL A 125 -0.26 -7.60 -21.26
C VAL A 125 0.43 -8.54 -20.30
N VAL A 126 0.90 -7.99 -19.18
CA VAL A 126 1.72 -8.70 -18.18
C VAL A 126 0.93 -9.74 -17.39
N VAL A 127 -0.39 -9.60 -17.30
CA VAL A 127 -1.27 -10.60 -16.67
C VAL A 127 -2.53 -10.73 -17.52
N ASP A 128 -2.87 -11.94 -17.93
CA ASP A 128 -4.12 -12.28 -18.62
C ASP A 128 -4.76 -13.49 -17.92
N GLU A 129 -5.71 -13.21 -17.04
CA GLU A 129 -6.47 -14.22 -16.30
C GLU A 129 -7.90 -14.29 -16.85
N GLU A 130 -8.68 -15.30 -16.48
CA GLU A 130 -10.03 -15.53 -17.03
C GLU A 130 -10.96 -14.32 -16.88
N GLU A 131 -10.82 -13.54 -15.79
CA GLU A 131 -11.76 -12.46 -15.44
C GLU A 131 -11.16 -11.06 -15.48
N TYR A 132 -9.85 -10.91 -15.68
CA TYR A 132 -9.18 -9.61 -15.72
C TYR A 132 -7.87 -9.67 -16.50
N THR A 133 -7.45 -8.51 -16.98
CA THR A 133 -6.12 -8.29 -17.58
C THR A 133 -5.39 -7.18 -16.82
N VAL A 134 -4.06 -7.21 -16.91
CA VAL A 134 -3.22 -6.09 -16.51
C VAL A 134 -2.28 -5.77 -17.67
N GLU A 135 -2.41 -4.55 -18.21
CA GLU A 135 -1.48 -4.02 -19.21
C GLU A 135 -0.42 -3.14 -18.55
N ALA A 136 0.75 -3.07 -19.17
CA ALA A 136 1.88 -2.26 -18.76
C ALA A 136 2.37 -1.40 -19.94
N ARG A 137 2.79 -0.18 -19.64
CA ARG A 137 3.42 0.75 -20.62
C ARG A 137 4.56 1.53 -19.96
N PRO A 138 5.62 1.87 -20.70
CA PRO A 138 6.72 2.67 -20.17
C PRO A 138 6.26 4.10 -19.87
N LEU A 139 6.70 4.64 -18.74
CA LEU A 139 6.48 6.02 -18.32
C LEU A 139 7.75 6.85 -18.52
N LYS A 140 7.64 8.17 -18.34
CA LYS A 140 8.75 9.11 -18.55
C LYS A 140 9.28 9.59 -17.20
N HIS A 141 10.22 8.85 -16.64
CA HIS A 141 10.83 9.17 -15.35
C HIS A 141 12.37 9.19 -15.42
N SER A 142 13.03 9.59 -14.33
CA SER A 142 14.50 9.70 -14.23
C SER A 142 15.23 8.37 -14.38
N ILE A 143 14.58 7.28 -13.96
CA ILE A 143 14.94 5.89 -14.24
C ILE A 143 13.77 5.21 -14.93
N PHE A 144 14.01 4.02 -15.49
CA PHE A 144 12.96 3.25 -16.14
C PHE A 144 11.77 2.99 -15.21
N CYS A 145 10.60 3.44 -15.63
CA CYS A 145 9.35 3.39 -14.87
C CYS A 145 8.22 2.83 -15.73
N ILE A 146 7.33 2.08 -15.09
CA ILE A 146 6.22 1.36 -15.71
C ILE A 146 4.92 1.84 -15.06
N GLY A 147 3.94 2.15 -15.90
CA GLY A 147 2.56 2.36 -15.48
C GLY A 147 1.74 1.10 -15.75
N TYR A 148 0.70 0.89 -14.95
CA TYR A 148 -0.15 -0.29 -15.05
C TYR A 148 -1.61 0.09 -15.20
N ARG A 149 -2.38 -0.68 -15.97
CA ARG A 149 -3.84 -0.63 -15.97
C ARG A 149 -4.39 -2.02 -15.70
N PHE A 150 -5.13 -2.13 -14.61
CA PHE A 150 -5.92 -3.30 -14.25
C PHE A 150 -7.32 -3.15 -14.84
N GLU A 151 -7.81 -4.15 -15.56
CA GLU A 151 -9.12 -4.12 -16.21
C GLU A 151 -9.85 -5.45 -16.00
N GLU A 152 -11.01 -5.41 -15.36
CA GLU A 152 -11.90 -6.57 -15.37
C GLU A 152 -12.42 -6.80 -16.79
N LYS A 153 -12.52 -8.06 -17.20
CA LYS A 153 -13.18 -8.41 -18.47
C LYS A 153 -14.68 -8.16 -18.34
N ASP A 154 -15.30 -7.83 -19.47
CA ASP A 154 -16.73 -7.57 -19.53
C ASP A 154 -17.53 -8.76 -19.01
N LYS A 155 -18.51 -8.46 -18.16
CA LYS A 155 -19.39 -9.47 -17.60
C LYS A 155 -20.64 -9.58 -18.49
N PRO A 156 -21.20 -10.79 -18.67
CA PRO A 156 -22.49 -10.93 -19.30
C PRO A 156 -23.54 -10.03 -18.65
N GLY A 157 -24.50 -9.61 -19.47
CA GLY A 157 -25.63 -8.83 -19.01
C GLY A 157 -26.42 -9.55 -17.92
N LYS A 158 -27.26 -8.80 -17.21
CA LYS A 158 -28.20 -9.42 -16.28
C LYS A 158 -29.24 -10.19 -17.07
N VAL A 159 -29.51 -11.41 -16.64
CA VAL A 159 -30.63 -12.22 -17.13
C VAL A 159 -31.91 -11.58 -16.61
N ASP A 160 -32.88 -11.35 -17.50
CA ASP A 160 -34.23 -10.98 -17.14
C ASP A 160 -34.94 -12.18 -16.49
N ALA A 161 -35.00 -12.18 -15.16
CA ALA A 161 -35.52 -13.29 -14.37
C ALA A 161 -37.01 -13.53 -14.60
N ASP A 162 -37.77 -12.47 -14.88
CA ASP A 162 -39.22 -12.56 -15.10
C ASP A 162 -39.48 -13.24 -16.46
N LYS A 163 -38.82 -12.76 -17.53
CA LYS A 163 -38.90 -13.41 -18.85
C LYS A 163 -38.39 -14.85 -18.84
N ALA A 164 -37.29 -15.11 -18.13
CA ALA A 164 -36.75 -16.46 -18.04
C ALA A 164 -37.73 -17.43 -17.38
N SER A 165 -38.43 -16.97 -16.34
CA SER A 165 -39.47 -17.76 -15.66
C SER A 165 -40.68 -18.00 -16.57
N GLU A 166 -41.13 -16.98 -17.32
CA GLU A 166 -42.23 -17.10 -18.29
C GLU A 166 -41.92 -18.08 -19.42
N LEU A 167 -40.66 -18.15 -19.85
CA LEU A 167 -40.18 -19.07 -20.88
C LEU A 167 -39.84 -20.46 -20.32
N GLY A 168 -40.05 -20.72 -19.03
CA GLY A 168 -39.81 -22.04 -18.42
C GLY A 168 -38.33 -22.42 -18.27
N ILE A 169 -37.43 -21.43 -18.27
CA ILE A 169 -35.99 -21.63 -18.08
C ILE A 169 -35.73 -21.81 -16.60
N THR A 170 -35.32 -23.02 -16.22
CA THR A 170 -35.22 -23.42 -14.82
C THR A 170 -33.88 -24.06 -14.48
N GLU A 171 -33.14 -24.54 -15.47
CA GLU A 171 -31.88 -25.25 -15.27
C GLU A 171 -30.66 -24.31 -15.29
N ASP A 172 -29.72 -24.50 -14.37
CA ASP A 172 -28.50 -23.68 -14.28
C ASP A 172 -27.65 -23.72 -15.56
N GLU A 173 -27.63 -24.87 -16.24
CA GLU A 173 -26.93 -25.04 -17.52
C GLU A 173 -27.53 -24.15 -18.63
N GLN A 174 -28.86 -23.99 -18.64
CA GLN A 174 -29.56 -23.12 -19.59
C GLN A 174 -29.18 -21.65 -19.36
N PHE A 175 -29.14 -21.22 -18.09
CA PHE A 175 -28.70 -19.87 -17.74
C PHE A 175 -27.23 -19.62 -18.10
N LYS A 176 -26.36 -20.62 -17.93
CA LYS A 176 -24.94 -20.53 -18.30
C LYS A 176 -24.76 -20.40 -19.81
N ALA A 177 -25.45 -21.23 -20.59
CA ALA A 177 -25.42 -21.18 -22.06
C ALA A 177 -25.93 -19.83 -22.59
N LEU A 178 -27.07 -19.34 -22.07
CA LEU A 178 -27.61 -18.03 -22.44
C LEU A 178 -26.63 -16.89 -22.09
N LYS A 179 -26.02 -16.92 -20.91
CA LYS A 179 -24.99 -15.92 -20.53
C LYS A 179 -23.72 -16.00 -21.38
N ALA A 180 -23.43 -17.16 -21.98
CA ALA A 180 -22.34 -17.34 -22.94
C ALA A 180 -22.72 -16.87 -24.36
N GLY A 181 -23.94 -16.37 -24.58
CA GLY A 181 -24.43 -15.93 -25.89
C GLY A 181 -25.01 -17.05 -26.74
N GLU A 182 -25.17 -18.25 -26.20
CA GLU A 182 -25.69 -19.40 -26.94
C GLU A 182 -27.22 -19.39 -27.00
N THR A 183 -27.78 -19.99 -28.06
CA THR A 183 -29.22 -20.23 -28.17
C THR A 183 -29.54 -21.59 -27.58
N ILE A 184 -30.48 -21.64 -26.64
CA ILE A 184 -30.91 -22.90 -26.01
C ILE A 184 -32.20 -23.40 -26.66
N THR A 185 -32.39 -24.72 -26.67
CA THR A 185 -33.66 -25.34 -27.06
C THR A 185 -34.30 -25.94 -25.81
N LEU A 186 -35.52 -25.53 -25.52
CA LEU A 186 -36.30 -26.01 -24.39
C LEU A 186 -36.92 -27.38 -24.68
N ALA A 187 -37.44 -28.04 -23.64
CA ALA A 187 -38.01 -29.38 -23.75
C ALA A 187 -39.25 -29.45 -24.67
N ASP A 188 -39.93 -28.33 -24.87
CA ASP A 188 -41.07 -28.17 -25.78
C ASP A 188 -40.65 -27.88 -27.24
N GLY A 189 -39.33 -27.78 -27.50
CA GLY A 189 -38.76 -27.45 -28.82
C GLY A 189 -38.62 -25.95 -29.08
N THR A 190 -39.01 -25.07 -28.14
CA THR A 190 -38.87 -23.63 -28.28
C THR A 190 -37.39 -23.23 -28.25
N GLN A 191 -36.95 -22.41 -29.21
CA GLN A 191 -35.60 -21.85 -29.23
C GLN A 191 -35.59 -20.47 -28.56
N VAL A 192 -34.71 -20.30 -27.59
CA VAL A 192 -34.53 -19.04 -26.86
C VAL A 192 -33.14 -18.50 -27.15
N LYS A 193 -33.06 -17.28 -27.69
CA LYS A 193 -31.79 -16.61 -27.95
C LYS A 193 -31.33 -15.86 -26.70
N ALA A 194 -30.02 -15.78 -26.52
CA ALA A 194 -29.41 -15.01 -25.45
C ALA A 194 -29.89 -13.55 -25.43
N ASP A 195 -29.92 -12.88 -26.60
CA ASP A 195 -30.30 -11.46 -26.72
C ASP A 195 -31.74 -11.15 -26.29
N ASP A 196 -32.63 -12.15 -26.26
CA ASP A 196 -34.04 -11.96 -25.86
C ASP A 196 -34.20 -11.83 -24.32
N ILE A 197 -33.23 -12.36 -23.57
CA ILE A 197 -33.28 -12.51 -22.11
C ILE A 197 -32.10 -11.84 -21.40
N VAL A 198 -30.91 -11.93 -21.96
CA VAL A 198 -29.69 -11.37 -21.38
C VAL A 198 -29.58 -9.91 -21.83
N GLY A 199 -29.52 -8.99 -20.87
CA GLY A 199 -29.31 -7.58 -21.16
C GLY A 199 -27.94 -7.30 -21.79
N HIS A 200 -27.67 -6.02 -22.07
CA HIS A 200 -26.37 -5.62 -22.60
C HIS A 200 -25.20 -6.04 -21.68
N PRO A 201 -24.03 -6.37 -22.26
CA PRO A 201 -22.81 -6.62 -21.50
C PRO A 201 -22.53 -5.50 -20.51
N ARG A 202 -22.03 -5.87 -19.33
CA ARG A 202 -21.67 -4.93 -18.28
C ARG A 202 -20.17 -4.71 -18.36
N PRO A 203 -19.72 -3.49 -18.72
CA PRO A 203 -18.31 -3.18 -18.80
C PRO A 203 -17.60 -3.52 -17.49
N GLY A 204 -16.43 -4.11 -17.59
CA GLY A 204 -15.57 -4.34 -16.43
C GLY A 204 -15.14 -3.04 -15.75
N ASP A 205 -14.81 -3.14 -14.47
CA ASP A 205 -14.18 -2.05 -13.74
C ASP A 205 -12.69 -1.93 -14.12
N SER A 206 -12.17 -0.70 -14.22
CA SER A 206 -10.77 -0.42 -14.58
C SER A 206 -10.06 0.53 -13.62
N PHE A 207 -8.76 0.30 -13.41
CA PHE A 207 -7.90 1.09 -12.54
C PHE A 207 -6.54 1.29 -13.21
N ALA A 208 -6.16 2.55 -13.43
CA ALA A 208 -4.84 2.91 -13.92
C ALA A 208 -3.98 3.44 -12.76
N TYR A 209 -2.80 2.84 -12.57
CA TYR A 209 -1.77 3.26 -11.63
C TYR A 209 -0.62 3.89 -12.39
N ILE A 210 -0.50 5.21 -12.26
CA ILE A 210 0.51 6.04 -12.90
C ILE A 210 1.19 6.83 -11.79
N THR A 211 2.32 6.33 -11.28
CA THR A 211 3.11 7.09 -10.31
C THR A 211 4.13 7.92 -11.07
N ASP A 212 5.40 7.85 -10.69
CA ASP A 212 6.51 8.70 -11.04
C ASP A 212 6.67 8.83 -12.56
N THR A 213 6.32 10.00 -13.09
CA THR A 213 6.39 10.32 -14.51
C THR A 213 6.24 11.83 -14.73
N GLU A 214 6.91 12.36 -15.73
CA GLU A 214 6.45 13.55 -16.45
C GLU A 214 5.19 13.23 -17.25
N TYR A 215 4.49 14.27 -17.73
CA TYR A 215 3.46 14.08 -18.74
C TYR A 215 4.00 13.25 -19.93
N CYS A 216 3.31 12.15 -20.27
CA CYS A 216 3.65 11.33 -21.42
C CYS A 216 2.39 10.71 -22.10
N PRO A 217 2.41 10.46 -23.42
CA PRO A 217 1.28 9.86 -24.13
C PRO A 217 0.91 8.44 -23.65
N GLU A 218 1.89 7.66 -23.18
CA GLU A 218 1.64 6.31 -22.67
C GLU A 218 0.78 6.35 -21.39
N ALA A 219 0.93 7.38 -20.55
CA ALA A 219 0.06 7.59 -19.39
C ALA A 219 -1.40 7.82 -19.81
N VAL A 220 -1.63 8.59 -20.87
CA VAL A 220 -2.98 8.82 -21.43
C VAL A 220 -3.59 7.50 -21.95
N LYS A 221 -2.79 6.68 -22.65
CA LYS A 221 -3.24 5.37 -23.16
C LYS A 221 -3.66 4.43 -22.03
N LEU A 222 -2.84 4.28 -20.99
CA LEU A 222 -3.19 3.48 -19.80
C LEU A 222 -4.50 3.96 -19.15
N ALA A 223 -4.65 5.28 -19.03
CA ALA A 223 -5.78 5.90 -18.35
C ALA A 223 -7.08 5.94 -19.17
N THR A 224 -7.06 5.53 -20.44
CA THR A 224 -8.17 5.78 -21.38
C THR A 224 -9.48 5.13 -20.87
N ASN A 225 -10.49 5.95 -20.59
CA ASN A 225 -11.78 5.56 -20.01
C ASN A 225 -11.71 4.84 -18.64
N ALA A 226 -10.57 4.95 -17.92
CA ALA A 226 -10.40 4.28 -16.64
C ALA A 226 -11.46 4.74 -15.61
N ASN A 227 -12.02 3.81 -14.83
CA ASN A 227 -12.93 4.19 -13.73
C ASN A 227 -12.19 5.00 -12.67
N ILE A 228 -10.97 4.57 -12.32
CA ILE A 228 -10.10 5.28 -11.38
C ILE A 228 -8.72 5.40 -12.02
N LEU A 229 -8.24 6.63 -12.17
CA LEU A 229 -6.84 6.94 -12.47
C LEU A 229 -6.18 7.42 -11.17
N TYR A 230 -5.19 6.67 -10.67
CA TYR A 230 -4.27 7.18 -9.65
C TYR A 230 -3.05 7.77 -10.37
N HIS A 231 -2.82 9.08 -10.19
CA HIS A 231 -1.69 9.78 -10.82
C HIS A 231 -0.82 10.49 -9.77
N GLU A 232 0.50 10.51 -9.98
CA GLU A 232 1.36 11.37 -9.16
C GLU A 232 1.01 12.86 -9.33
N ALA A 233 1.19 13.64 -8.28
CA ALA A 233 1.14 15.10 -8.32
C ALA A 233 2.22 15.63 -7.37
N THR A 234 3.49 15.29 -7.65
CA THR A 234 4.60 15.61 -6.75
C THR A 234 4.73 17.11 -6.54
N PHE A 235 4.41 17.92 -7.57
CA PHE A 235 4.50 19.37 -7.55
C PHE A 235 3.20 20.07 -7.98
N GLY A 236 3.10 21.37 -7.69
CA GLY A 236 2.07 22.25 -8.23
C GLY A 236 2.62 23.00 -9.44
N GLU A 237 1.76 23.71 -10.16
CA GLU A 237 2.10 24.41 -11.41
C GLU A 237 3.27 25.39 -11.24
N ASN A 238 3.35 26.07 -10.09
CA ASN A 238 4.43 27.02 -9.80
C ASN A 238 5.84 26.41 -9.70
N LEU A 239 5.94 25.09 -9.79
CA LEU A 239 7.17 24.31 -9.70
C LEU A 239 7.32 23.35 -10.88
N GLU A 240 6.69 23.66 -12.02
CA GLU A 240 6.76 22.86 -13.26
C GLU A 240 8.21 22.55 -13.69
N ASP A 241 9.11 23.54 -13.65
CA ASP A 241 10.52 23.35 -13.99
C ASP A 241 11.16 22.27 -13.10
N LYS A 242 10.82 22.28 -11.81
CA LYS A 242 11.33 21.30 -10.85
C LYS A 242 10.69 19.93 -11.05
N ALA A 243 9.44 19.87 -11.50
CA ALA A 243 8.79 18.62 -11.87
C ALA A 243 9.53 17.96 -13.04
N ALA A 244 9.67 18.70 -14.15
CA ALA A 244 10.37 18.23 -15.34
C ALA A 244 11.83 17.83 -15.06
N MET A 245 12.58 18.65 -14.30
CA MET A 245 13.97 18.34 -13.96
C MET A 245 14.16 17.02 -13.19
N ASN A 246 13.16 16.58 -12.44
CA ASN A 246 13.24 15.36 -11.63
C ASN A 246 12.38 14.21 -12.19
N GLY A 247 11.88 14.34 -13.43
CA GLY A 247 11.06 13.30 -14.05
C GLY A 247 9.67 13.14 -13.44
N HIS A 248 9.08 14.21 -12.88
CA HIS A 248 7.80 14.19 -12.17
C HIS A 248 6.74 15.08 -12.84
N SER A 249 5.49 14.92 -12.38
CA SER A 249 4.34 15.70 -12.85
C SER A 249 3.89 16.76 -11.84
N THR A 250 3.29 17.81 -12.39
CA THR A 250 2.46 18.72 -11.60
C THR A 250 1.04 18.17 -11.42
N ALA A 251 0.28 18.70 -10.47
CA ALA A 251 -1.14 18.41 -10.32
C ALA A 251 -1.95 18.69 -11.61
N SER A 252 -1.50 19.68 -12.38
CA SER A 252 -2.10 20.04 -13.65
C SER A 252 -1.74 19.10 -14.80
N ASP A 253 -0.55 18.50 -14.78
CA ASP A 253 -0.19 17.44 -15.72
C ASP A 253 -1.04 16.19 -15.48
N ALA A 254 -1.23 15.81 -14.22
CA ALA A 254 -2.13 14.72 -13.84
C ALA A 254 -3.57 14.97 -14.32
N ALA A 255 -4.09 16.19 -14.12
CA ALA A 255 -5.41 16.58 -14.60
C ALA A 255 -5.52 16.60 -16.13
N ARG A 256 -4.43 16.99 -16.82
CA ARG A 256 -4.35 16.91 -18.28
C ARG A 256 -4.44 15.47 -18.76
N VAL A 257 -3.67 14.54 -18.18
CA VAL A 257 -3.75 13.11 -18.51
C VAL A 257 -5.17 12.59 -18.32
N ALA A 258 -5.80 12.90 -17.17
CA ALA A 258 -7.18 12.47 -16.89
C ALA A 258 -8.19 13.01 -17.91
N THR A 259 -8.02 14.26 -18.34
CA THR A 259 -8.89 14.91 -19.33
C THR A 259 -8.74 14.29 -20.71
N GLU A 260 -7.50 14.14 -21.19
CA GLU A 260 -7.22 13.55 -22.51
C GLU A 260 -7.64 12.07 -22.56
N ALA A 261 -7.49 11.35 -21.44
CA ALA A 261 -7.87 9.96 -21.32
C ALA A 261 -9.37 9.74 -21.09
N GLN A 262 -10.16 10.81 -20.84
CA GLN A 262 -11.56 10.69 -20.44
C GLN A 262 -11.77 9.75 -19.23
N ALA A 263 -10.86 9.79 -18.27
CA ALA A 263 -11.00 9.02 -17.03
C ALA A 263 -12.28 9.45 -16.28
N LYS A 264 -12.86 8.57 -15.46
CA LYS A 264 -14.07 8.89 -14.69
C LYS A 264 -13.75 9.61 -13.38
N LEU A 265 -12.63 9.25 -12.76
CA LEU A 265 -12.13 9.81 -11.50
C LEU A 265 -10.60 9.89 -11.53
N LEU A 266 -10.06 11.06 -11.22
CA LEU A 266 -8.63 11.24 -10.97
C LEU A 266 -8.39 11.25 -9.45
N VAL A 267 -7.45 10.44 -8.98
CA VAL A 267 -6.96 10.43 -7.60
C VAL A 267 -5.50 10.86 -7.65
N ILE A 268 -5.21 12.05 -7.11
CA ILE A 268 -3.82 12.53 -7.06
C ILE A 268 -3.13 12.06 -5.78
N GLY A 269 -1.87 11.66 -5.89
CA GLY A 269 -1.03 11.17 -4.78
C GLY A 269 0.45 11.55 -4.94
N HIS A 270 1.34 10.77 -4.30
CA HIS A 270 2.79 10.93 -4.42
C HIS A 270 3.30 12.35 -4.11
N PHE A 271 2.88 12.91 -2.98
CA PHE A 271 3.10 14.32 -2.68
C PHE A 271 4.50 14.59 -2.13
N SER A 272 5.16 15.63 -2.66
CA SER A 272 6.40 16.14 -2.06
C SER A 272 6.16 16.56 -0.60
N ALA A 273 7.09 16.20 0.28
CA ALA A 273 7.06 16.54 1.71
C ALA A 273 6.89 18.05 2.00
N ARG A 274 7.21 18.92 1.02
CA ARG A 274 7.02 20.38 1.10
C ARG A 274 5.57 20.81 1.30
N TYR A 275 4.61 20.06 0.77
CA TYR A 275 3.20 20.42 0.86
C TYR A 275 2.65 19.92 2.19
N THR A 276 2.58 20.79 3.18
CA THR A 276 1.86 20.53 4.43
C THR A 276 0.35 20.52 4.22
N ASN A 277 -0.13 21.27 3.23
CA ASN A 277 -1.51 21.31 2.80
C ASN A 277 -1.60 20.87 1.32
N PRO A 278 -1.91 19.60 1.03
CA PRO A 278 -2.00 19.11 -0.35
C PRO A 278 -3.29 19.55 -1.07
N PHE A 279 -4.24 20.21 -0.38
CA PHE A 279 -5.44 20.75 -1.02
C PHE A 279 -5.13 21.86 -2.04
N VAL A 280 -3.95 22.48 -1.98
CA VAL A 280 -3.51 23.43 -3.02
C VAL A 280 -3.37 22.72 -4.38
N LEU A 281 -2.84 21.50 -4.38
CA LEU A 281 -2.69 20.65 -5.57
C LEU A 281 -4.05 20.16 -6.07
N LEU A 282 -4.94 19.80 -5.14
CA LEU A 282 -6.31 19.43 -5.47
C LEU A 282 -7.04 20.56 -6.19
N LYS A 283 -6.87 21.79 -5.73
CA LYS A 283 -7.47 22.97 -6.35
C LYS A 283 -6.98 23.12 -7.80
N GLU A 284 -5.67 23.08 -8.01
CA GLU A 284 -5.05 23.18 -9.36
C GLU A 284 -5.58 22.07 -10.29
N ALA A 285 -5.58 20.82 -9.84
CA ALA A 285 -6.08 19.70 -10.64
C ALA A 285 -7.56 19.87 -11.03
N ARG A 286 -8.41 20.33 -10.09
CA ARG A 286 -9.85 20.54 -10.33
C ARG A 286 -10.17 21.68 -11.29
N GLU A 287 -9.24 22.60 -11.52
CA GLU A 287 -9.41 23.66 -12.53
C GLU A 287 -9.40 23.07 -13.95
N LYS A 288 -8.70 21.95 -14.18
CA LYS A 288 -8.62 21.26 -15.49
C LYS A 288 -9.49 20.01 -15.56
N PHE A 289 -9.64 19.28 -14.46
CA PHE A 289 -10.43 18.07 -14.38
C PHE A 289 -11.23 18.03 -13.07
N PHE A 290 -12.50 18.44 -13.12
CA PHE A 290 -13.31 18.58 -11.91
C PHE A 290 -13.46 17.29 -11.06
N PRO A 291 -13.61 16.09 -11.64
CA PRO A 291 -13.67 14.82 -10.90
C PRO A 291 -12.31 14.39 -10.32
N THR A 292 -11.64 15.27 -9.56
CA THR A 292 -10.39 14.94 -8.87
C THR A 292 -10.59 14.81 -7.37
N TRP A 293 -10.02 13.76 -6.80
CA TRP A 293 -9.91 13.50 -5.38
C TRP A 293 -8.45 13.52 -4.93
N LEU A 294 -8.25 13.89 -3.66
CA LEU A 294 -6.96 13.73 -3.00
C LEU A 294 -6.85 12.30 -2.46
N ALA A 295 -5.76 11.59 -2.78
CA ALA A 295 -5.47 10.33 -2.13
C ALA A 295 -5.38 10.54 -0.61
N THR A 296 -6.24 9.85 0.14
CA THR A 296 -6.23 9.85 1.60
C THR A 296 -5.86 8.45 2.05
N GLU A 297 -4.75 8.31 2.77
CA GLU A 297 -4.27 6.98 3.17
C GLU A 297 -5.31 6.23 3.99
N LEU A 298 -5.44 4.93 3.73
CA LEU A 298 -6.39 3.98 4.30
C LEU A 298 -7.86 4.24 3.97
N ARG A 299 -8.20 5.31 3.22
CA ARG A 299 -9.57 5.54 2.75
C ARG A 299 -9.83 4.67 1.50
N PRO A 300 -10.80 3.75 1.54
CA PRO A 300 -11.19 3.01 0.36
C PRO A 300 -11.88 3.90 -0.68
N ILE A 301 -11.59 3.65 -1.96
CA ILE A 301 -12.16 4.31 -3.12
C ILE A 301 -12.81 3.23 -3.98
N PHE A 302 -14.11 3.36 -4.24
CA PHE A 302 -14.89 2.38 -4.98
C PHE A 302 -15.04 2.83 -6.43
N THR A 303 -14.96 1.89 -7.37
CA THR A 303 -15.24 2.14 -8.78
C THR A 303 -16.70 2.46 -9.06
N ASP A 304 -17.60 1.97 -8.20
CA ASP A 304 -19.01 2.33 -8.17
C ASP A 304 -19.34 3.02 -6.82
N PRO A 305 -19.57 4.34 -6.83
CA PRO A 305 -19.91 5.12 -5.63
C PRO A 305 -21.15 4.63 -4.88
N ALA A 306 -22.06 3.90 -5.53
CA ALA A 306 -23.23 3.33 -4.85
C ALA A 306 -22.83 2.35 -3.73
N HIS A 307 -21.64 1.76 -3.83
CA HIS A 307 -21.07 0.83 -2.83
C HIS A 307 -20.28 1.53 -1.71
N GLU A 308 -20.13 2.86 -1.73
CA GLU A 308 -19.39 3.60 -0.70
C GLU A 308 -20.14 3.63 0.66
N LYS A 309 -21.46 3.41 0.66
CA LYS A 309 -22.29 3.43 1.87
C LYS A 309 -22.14 2.14 2.71
N GLY A 310 -21.54 2.27 3.89
CA GLY A 310 -21.72 1.31 5.00
C GLY A 310 -20.52 0.44 5.37
N ILE A 311 -19.31 0.67 4.83
CA ILE A 311 -18.17 -0.28 5.00
C ILE A 311 -17.01 0.29 5.84
N VAL A 312 -16.90 1.60 6.03
CA VAL A 312 -15.80 2.19 6.83
C VAL A 312 -16.25 2.49 8.26
N GLN A 313 -16.16 1.48 9.14
CA GLN A 313 -15.92 1.73 10.56
C GLN A 313 -14.47 1.37 10.85
N ALA A 314 -13.69 2.32 11.37
CA ALA A 314 -12.34 2.06 11.82
C ALA A 314 -12.36 0.91 12.85
N LYS A 315 -11.80 -0.26 12.50
CA LYS A 315 -11.76 -1.43 13.39
C LYS A 315 -10.67 -1.37 14.47
N VAL A 316 -9.92 -0.28 14.55
CA VAL A 316 -8.88 -0.09 15.56
C VAL A 316 -9.24 1.08 16.45
N VAL A 317 -9.90 0.78 17.56
CA VAL A 317 -9.89 1.68 18.71
C VAL A 317 -8.54 1.47 19.37
N LEU A 318 -7.65 2.46 19.28
CA LEU A 318 -6.49 2.52 20.17
C LEU A 318 -7.05 2.57 21.59
N LYS A 319 -6.96 1.46 22.32
CA LYS A 319 -7.31 1.46 23.73
C LYS A 319 -6.20 2.21 24.45
N GLU A 320 -6.44 3.48 24.76
CA GLU A 320 -5.52 4.21 25.63
C GLU A 320 -5.40 3.45 26.96
N LEU A 321 -4.17 3.18 27.39
CA LEU A 321 -3.85 2.49 28.63
C LEU A 321 -4.05 3.40 29.86
N ASN A 322 -5.04 4.27 29.83
CA ASN A 322 -5.36 5.20 30.91
C ASN A 322 -6.84 5.14 31.25
N ASP A 323 -7.25 4.03 31.87
CA ASP A 323 -8.41 4.05 32.74
C ASP A 323 -7.98 3.57 34.13
N LYS A 324 -7.84 4.54 35.04
CA LYS A 324 -7.88 4.35 36.49
C LYS A 324 -9.32 4.04 36.94
N ASP A 325 -10.02 3.15 36.25
CA ASP A 325 -11.36 2.71 36.60
C ASP A 325 -11.44 1.18 36.58
N ASP A 326 -10.75 0.58 37.55
CA ASP A 326 -11.07 -0.77 38.02
C ASP A 326 -11.25 -0.69 39.56
N LYS A 327 -12.25 0.09 39.99
CA LYS A 327 -12.84 -0.08 41.32
C LYS A 327 -13.64 -1.39 41.33
N LYS A 328 -12.95 -2.53 41.42
CA LYS A 328 -13.59 -3.78 41.83
C LYS A 328 -13.66 -3.82 43.35
N SER A 329 -14.90 -3.75 43.83
CA SER A 329 -15.34 -4.00 45.19
C SER A 329 -14.81 -5.36 45.69
N TYR A 330 -13.95 -5.35 46.69
CA TYR A 330 -13.68 -6.54 47.50
C TYR A 330 -14.89 -6.81 48.39
N SER A 331 -15.71 -7.80 48.02
CA SER A 331 -16.68 -8.38 48.95
C SER A 331 -15.93 -9.22 49.99
N LYS A 332 -16.17 -8.89 51.26
CA LYS A 332 -15.62 -9.60 52.43
C LYS A 332 -16.30 -10.98 52.56
N GLY A 333 -15.50 -12.05 52.49
CA GLY A 333 -15.87 -13.38 53.01
C GLY A 333 -15.25 -13.60 54.41
N PRO A 334 -15.90 -14.36 55.32
CA PRO A 334 -15.59 -14.32 56.74
C PRO A 334 -14.40 -15.21 57.17
N HIS A 335 -13.75 -14.77 58.24
CA HIS A 335 -12.64 -15.39 58.95
C HIS A 335 -12.89 -16.83 59.47
N LYS A 336 -11.85 -17.68 59.38
CA LYS A 336 -11.34 -18.65 60.37
C LYS A 336 -10.14 -19.37 59.72
N GLY A 337 -8.93 -19.51 60.24
CA GLY A 337 -8.27 -19.13 61.48
C GLY A 337 -7.03 -20.03 61.64
N LYS A 338 -5.86 -19.46 61.99
CA LYS A 338 -4.62 -20.10 62.51
C LYS A 338 -3.90 -21.05 61.51
N SER A 339 -2.58 -21.19 61.43
CA SER A 339 -1.40 -20.75 62.19
C SER A 339 -0.16 -21.19 61.39
N GLY A 340 0.99 -20.54 61.57
CA GLY A 340 2.28 -21.23 61.47
C GLY A 340 3.25 -20.70 60.41
N PHE A 341 4.03 -19.72 60.81
CA PHE A 341 5.35 -19.41 60.23
C PHE A 341 6.31 -20.58 60.48
N ARG A 342 7.02 -21.08 59.46
CA ARG A 342 8.44 -21.49 59.57
C ARG A 342 9.13 -21.79 58.21
N PRO A 343 10.46 -21.61 58.12
CA PRO A 343 11.20 -21.34 56.88
C PRO A 343 11.95 -22.54 56.28
N ARG A 344 12.54 -22.29 55.08
CA ARG A 344 13.51 -23.06 54.29
C ARG A 344 14.29 -24.17 55.01
N LYS A 345 14.40 -25.34 54.36
CA LYS A 345 15.47 -26.33 54.59
C LYS A 345 16.15 -26.75 53.27
N LYS A 346 17.48 -26.60 53.25
CA LYS A 346 18.43 -27.32 52.38
C LYS A 346 18.42 -28.82 52.71
N ARG A 347 18.70 -29.67 51.70
CA ARG A 347 19.51 -30.92 51.75
C ARG A 347 19.75 -31.36 50.29
N MET A 348 21.01 -31.45 49.83
CA MET A 348 21.83 -32.69 49.74
C MET A 348 21.08 -33.78 48.95
N GLY A 349 21.52 -34.32 47.82
CA GLY A 349 22.87 -34.53 47.28
C GLY A 349 23.01 -36.04 47.02
N GLU A 350 23.29 -36.45 45.77
CA GLU A 350 23.87 -37.75 45.32
C GLU A 350 23.76 -37.75 43.77
N ASP A 351 24.82 -37.47 43.01
CA ASP A 351 25.99 -38.30 42.68
C ASP A 351 25.71 -39.33 41.58
N ARG A 352 26.34 -39.10 40.42
CA ARG A 352 26.86 -40.09 39.45
C ARG A 352 27.65 -39.34 38.39
N GLY A 353 28.96 -39.35 38.56
CA GLY A 353 29.90 -38.68 37.68
C GLY A 353 30.20 -39.40 36.36
N GLN A 354 30.97 -38.72 35.52
CA GLN A 354 32.09 -39.32 34.81
C GLN A 354 33.16 -38.24 34.53
N ARG A 355 34.41 -38.69 34.64
CA ARG A 355 35.66 -37.91 34.66
C ARG A 355 36.23 -37.71 33.25
N ARG A 356 37.06 -36.66 33.14
CA ARG A 356 38.41 -36.54 32.53
C ARG A 356 38.50 -35.23 31.72
N ASP A 357 39.19 -34.23 32.27
CA ASP A 357 40.61 -33.87 32.00
C ASP A 357 40.75 -33.27 30.59
N GLY A 358 41.26 -32.07 30.33
CA GLY A 358 42.17 -31.20 31.08
C GLY A 358 43.13 -30.60 30.05
N GLY A 359 43.36 -29.28 30.05
CA GLY A 359 44.25 -28.66 29.06
C GLY A 359 44.31 -27.14 29.12
N SER A 360 45.06 -26.64 30.10
CA SER A 360 45.40 -25.23 30.34
C SER A 360 46.26 -24.59 29.25
N TYR A 361 46.14 -23.27 29.04
CA TYR A 361 47.29 -22.40 28.84
C TYR A 361 47.09 -21.03 29.51
N ARG A 362 48.09 -20.63 30.31
CA ARG A 362 48.24 -19.33 30.98
C ARG A 362 49.29 -18.50 30.24
N SER A 363 48.98 -17.21 30.07
CA SER A 363 49.78 -16.02 30.44
C SER A 363 51.14 -15.72 29.76
N ARG A 364 51.24 -14.50 29.20
CA ARG A 364 52.17 -13.38 29.57
C ARG A 364 52.30 -12.40 28.39
N GLY A 365 52.01 -11.10 28.56
CA GLY A 365 52.97 -10.02 28.86
C GLY A 365 53.15 -9.18 27.58
N GLY A 366 53.27 -7.86 27.51
CA GLY A 366 53.58 -6.76 28.42
C GLY A 366 54.36 -5.70 27.60
N TYR A 367 54.27 -4.42 27.97
CA TYR A 367 55.10 -3.27 27.50
C TYR A 367 54.78 -2.73 26.08
N ASP A 368 54.83 -1.43 25.73
CA ASP A 368 55.18 -0.17 26.40
C ASP A 368 54.68 1.03 25.53
N GLY A 369 54.44 2.20 26.12
CA GLY A 369 54.22 3.48 25.39
C GLY A 369 55.55 4.13 24.93
N PRO A 370 55.50 5.25 24.17
CA PRO A 370 55.64 6.56 24.85
C PRO A 370 54.95 7.80 24.21
N LYS A 371 54.56 8.70 25.12
CA LYS A 371 54.63 10.19 25.19
C LYS A 371 54.55 11.11 23.95
N ARG A 372 53.55 12.02 24.05
CA ARG A 372 53.54 13.50 23.93
C ARG A 372 54.49 14.22 22.96
N ASP A 373 53.92 15.14 22.18
CA ASP A 373 54.50 16.48 22.03
C ASP A 373 53.42 17.58 21.91
N ASP A 374 53.70 18.70 22.57
CA ASP A 374 52.91 19.94 22.64
C ASP A 374 53.24 20.85 21.45
N SER A 375 52.23 21.49 20.84
CA SER A 375 52.43 22.84 20.30
C SER A 375 51.13 23.65 20.32
N ARG A 376 51.19 24.74 21.09
CA ARG A 376 50.22 25.83 21.15
C ARG A 376 50.44 26.74 19.93
N SER A 377 49.35 27.27 19.38
CA SER A 377 49.35 28.64 18.86
C SER A 377 48.02 29.32 19.15
N ASP A 378 48.13 30.39 19.93
CA ASP A 378 47.10 31.34 20.30
C ASP A 378 46.60 32.16 19.10
N ARG A 379 45.31 32.49 19.13
CA ARG A 379 44.63 33.75 18.76
C ARG A 379 43.13 33.49 18.94
N GLY A 380 42.42 34.00 19.95
CA GLY A 380 42.48 35.34 20.52
C GLY A 380 41.43 36.23 19.83
N GLY A 381 40.18 36.17 20.30
CA GLY A 381 39.07 36.99 19.80
C GLY A 381 37.82 36.81 20.66
N SER A 382 37.72 37.64 21.71
CA SER A 382 36.62 37.73 22.69
C SER A 382 35.60 38.80 22.28
N MET A 383 34.43 38.76 22.94
CA MET A 383 33.29 39.70 22.97
C MET A 383 32.23 39.45 21.88
N ASP A 384 30.92 39.36 22.16
CA ASP A 384 30.16 39.89 23.29
C ASP A 384 28.86 39.07 23.47
N ARG A 385 28.50 38.72 24.72
CA ARG A 385 27.23 38.06 25.07
C ARG A 385 26.35 39.06 25.79
N SER A 386 25.48 39.76 25.06
CA SER A 386 24.38 40.51 25.65
C SER A 386 23.18 39.59 25.88
N GLN A 387 22.81 39.44 27.15
CA GLN A 387 21.58 38.80 27.61
C GLN A 387 20.37 39.64 27.17
N SER A 388 19.36 39.00 26.59
CA SER A 388 18.03 39.54 26.40
C SER A 388 17.01 38.50 26.87
N SER A 389 16.57 38.66 28.11
CA SER A 389 15.43 37.95 28.70
C SER A 389 14.13 38.49 28.11
N GLY A 390 13.67 37.87 27.02
CA GLY A 390 12.34 38.08 26.45
C GLY A 390 11.45 36.86 26.68
N SER A 391 10.44 36.99 27.53
CA SER A 391 9.36 36.01 27.72
C SER A 391 8.65 35.74 26.39
N ARG A 392 8.67 34.48 25.92
CA ARG A 392 7.86 34.07 24.75
C ARG A 392 6.38 34.05 25.15
N GLU A 393 5.62 35.04 24.68
CA GLU A 393 4.16 35.04 24.74
C GLU A 393 3.60 33.92 23.84
N HIS A 394 2.59 33.21 24.35
CA HIS A 394 1.82 32.21 23.60
C HIS A 394 1.11 32.88 22.42
N LYS A 395 1.40 32.42 21.19
CA LYS A 395 0.61 32.83 20.01
C LYS A 395 -0.82 32.29 20.16
N PRO A 396 -1.86 33.11 19.99
CA PRO A 396 -3.23 32.63 19.99
C PRO A 396 -3.47 31.69 18.81
N ILE A 397 -4.14 30.58 19.09
CA ILE A 397 -4.62 29.61 18.10
C ILE A 397 -5.58 30.36 17.18
N THR A 398 -5.24 30.49 15.90
CA THR A 398 -6.17 31.01 14.90
C THR A 398 -7.40 30.10 14.82
N PRO A 399 -8.63 30.61 14.93
CA PRO A 399 -9.82 29.80 14.73
C PRO A 399 -9.83 29.23 13.31
N ARG A 400 -10.18 27.95 13.18
CA ARG A 400 -10.35 27.31 11.86
C ARG A 400 -11.41 28.05 11.04
N PRO A 401 -11.22 28.24 9.73
CA PRO A 401 -12.26 28.79 8.86
C PRO A 401 -13.48 27.85 8.83
N ARG A 402 -14.69 28.41 8.75
CA ARG A 402 -15.99 27.71 8.67
C ARG A 402 -16.20 26.84 7.41
N TYR A 403 -15.14 26.53 6.64
CA TYR A 403 -15.24 25.73 5.42
C TYR A 403 -14.97 24.23 5.65
N ASP A 404 -14.67 23.81 6.88
CA ASP A 404 -14.49 22.39 7.28
C ASP A 404 -15.82 21.60 7.40
N ASP A 405 -16.99 22.21 7.14
CA ASP A 405 -18.31 21.58 7.38
C ASP A 405 -18.92 20.84 6.18
N TYR A 406 -18.19 20.68 5.06
CA TYR A 406 -18.74 19.98 3.87
C TYR A 406 -18.33 18.52 3.69
N ASP A 407 -17.57 17.92 4.61
CA ASP A 407 -17.12 16.51 4.51
C ASP A 407 -17.95 15.52 5.35
N ARG A 408 -19.28 15.70 5.38
CA ARG A 408 -20.20 14.67 5.88
C ARG A 408 -21.24 14.30 4.83
N PHE A 409 -20.84 13.56 3.80
CA PHE A 409 -21.74 12.64 3.09
C PHE A 409 -20.97 11.40 2.61
#